data_AF-E4ZQ69-F1
#
_entry.id   AF-E4ZQ69-F1
#
_cell.length_a   1.000
_cell.length_b   1.000
_cell.length_c   1.000
_cell.angle_alpha   90.00
_cell.angle_beta   90.00
_cell.angle_gamma   90.00
#
_symmetry.space_group_name_H-M   'P 1'
#
loop_
_entity.id
_entity.type
_entity.pdbx_description
1 polymer ?
#
loop_
_entity_poly.entity_id
_entity_poly.type
_entity_poly.pdbx_seq_one_letter_code
_entity_poly.pdbx_strand_id
1 'polypeptide(L)'
;MGATSSIIHVKTAKTWRKSVGVRSLHTSVASQRLHAGDLYYAYLVGLFEGDGFFSVTKKGKYLTYEVGIELSIRDVQLIYKIKNFLGVGVISFRKRKEVEMVSLRIRNKDHLKNFILPIFDIYPMFSNKQYDYLRFKEALLSGIIYYEDLVLYSRSIVPLNTVETITNASYFSAWLVGFIEAEGCFSTYKNNDSYPIASFDISQTNGDIIISAIKKYLSFTTAVYLDKTNNSKLKVTSARSIENVIKFLAKAPVKLLGNKRLQYLL
;
A
#
# COMPACT_ATOMS: atom_id res chain seq x y z
N MET A 1 38.35 -19.60 -31.58
CA MET A 1 38.45 -20.17 -30.22
C MET A 1 37.29 -19.57 -29.43
N GLY A 2 36.12 -20.19 -29.37
CA GLY A 2 35.83 -21.41 -28.61
C GLY A 2 34.76 -21.07 -27.58
N ALA A 3 33.52 -20.85 -28.04
CA ALA A 3 32.35 -20.63 -27.18
C ALA A 3 31.81 -21.98 -26.74
N THR A 4 31.83 -22.27 -25.43
CA THR A 4 31.26 -23.47 -24.84
C THR A 4 29.80 -23.23 -24.47
N SER A 5 28.89 -23.75 -25.28
CA SER A 5 27.46 -23.86 -25.00
C SER A 5 27.19 -25.17 -24.25
N SER A 6 26.72 -25.09 -23.01
CA SER A 6 26.23 -26.25 -22.24
C SER A 6 24.74 -26.49 -22.53
N ILE A 7 24.43 -27.60 -23.20
CA ILE A 7 23.07 -28.05 -23.47
C ILE A 7 22.63 -28.96 -22.31
N ILE A 8 21.62 -28.54 -21.54
CA ILE A 8 20.95 -29.38 -20.54
C ILE A 8 19.73 -30.03 -21.20
N HIS A 9 19.76 -31.35 -21.37
CA HIS A 9 18.60 -32.12 -21.82
C HIS A 9 17.66 -32.42 -20.66
N VAL A 10 16.46 -31.82 -20.66
CA VAL A 10 15.37 -32.21 -19.77
C VAL A 10 14.41 -33.12 -20.54
N LYS A 11 14.36 -34.40 -20.17
CA LYS A 11 13.35 -35.35 -20.67
C LYS A 11 11.97 -34.93 -20.15
N THR A 12 11.08 -34.54 -21.06
CA THR A 12 9.69 -34.17 -20.74
C THR A 12 8.82 -35.42 -20.66
N ALA A 13 8.27 -35.71 -19.49
CA ALA A 13 7.23 -36.73 -19.33
C ALA A 13 5.90 -36.21 -19.91
N LYS A 14 5.29 -36.96 -20.83
CA LYS A 14 3.96 -36.69 -21.37
C LYS A 14 2.90 -37.16 -20.36
N THR A 15 2.11 -36.24 -19.83
CA THR A 15 0.83 -36.56 -19.17
C THR A 15 -0.32 -35.82 -19.85
N TRP A 16 -1.42 -36.53 -20.00
CA TRP A 16 -2.59 -36.16 -20.78
C TRP A 16 -3.60 -35.47 -19.86
N ARG A 17 -3.67 -34.13 -19.88
CA ARG A 17 -4.84 -33.33 -19.47
C ARG A 17 -4.62 -31.86 -19.84
N LYS A 18 -5.59 -31.27 -20.55
CA LYS A 18 -5.63 -29.84 -20.93
C LYS A 18 -5.57 -28.96 -19.68
N SER A 19 -4.61 -28.04 -19.60
CA SER A 19 -4.68 -26.88 -18.72
C SER A 19 -5.15 -25.66 -19.52
N VAL A 20 -6.12 -24.96 -18.93
CA VAL A 20 -6.68 -23.69 -19.42
C VAL A 20 -5.60 -22.62 -19.35
N GLY A 21 -5.52 -21.80 -20.41
CA GLY A 21 -4.43 -20.86 -20.66
C GLY A 21 -4.10 -19.94 -19.48
N VAL A 22 -2.92 -20.14 -18.91
CA VAL A 22 -2.23 -19.11 -18.12
C VAL A 22 -1.60 -18.16 -19.11
N ARG A 23 -2.08 -16.91 -19.17
CA ARG A 23 -1.31 -15.83 -19.83
C ARG A 23 -0.06 -15.59 -19.00
N SER A 24 1.07 -16.11 -19.46
CA SER A 24 2.38 -15.74 -18.93
C SER A 24 2.66 -14.28 -19.28
N LEU A 25 2.82 -13.44 -18.26
CA LEU A 25 3.37 -12.09 -18.44
C LEU A 25 4.83 -12.24 -18.87
N HIS A 26 5.10 -11.94 -20.14
CA HIS A 26 6.44 -11.83 -20.69
C HIS A 26 7.07 -10.56 -20.13
N THR A 27 7.95 -10.68 -19.13
CA THR A 27 8.77 -9.56 -18.65
C THR A 27 10.00 -9.45 -19.54
N SER A 28 9.87 -8.79 -20.69
CA SER A 28 11.01 -8.20 -21.38
C SER A 28 11.32 -6.87 -20.70
N VAL A 29 12.50 -6.78 -20.10
CA VAL A 29 13.08 -5.55 -19.55
C VAL A 29 13.22 -4.54 -20.69
N ALA A 30 12.28 -3.63 -20.80
CA ALA A 30 12.35 -2.44 -21.65
C ALA A 30 12.10 -1.22 -20.76
N SER A 31 12.90 -0.18 -20.91
CA SER A 31 12.74 1.10 -20.23
C SER A 31 11.43 1.76 -20.68
N GLN A 32 10.33 1.38 -20.05
CA GLN A 32 9.00 1.86 -20.40
C GLN A 32 8.63 3.03 -19.50
N ARG A 33 8.38 4.18 -20.15
CA ARG A 33 7.54 5.25 -19.62
C ARG A 33 6.37 4.61 -18.85
N LEU A 34 6.22 4.95 -17.57
CA LEU A 34 5.12 4.44 -16.73
C LEU A 34 3.81 4.57 -17.52
N HIS A 35 3.23 3.43 -17.89
CA HIS A 35 1.89 3.40 -18.44
C HIS A 35 0.91 3.79 -17.31
N ALA A 36 -0.21 4.42 -17.64
CA ALA A 36 -1.18 4.87 -16.62
C ALA A 36 -1.71 3.71 -15.74
N GLY A 37 -1.69 2.46 -16.24
CA GLY A 37 -1.97 1.26 -15.45
C GLY A 37 -0.96 1.02 -14.33
N ASP A 38 0.28 1.49 -14.47
CA ASP A 38 1.36 1.26 -13.52
C ASP A 38 1.20 2.11 -12.25
N LEU A 39 0.63 3.32 -12.36
CA LEU A 39 0.43 4.21 -11.22
C LEU A 39 -0.71 3.77 -10.28
N TYR A 40 -1.61 2.91 -10.74
CA TYR A 40 -2.57 2.26 -9.84
C TYR A 40 -1.88 1.33 -8.85
N TYR A 41 -0.73 0.75 -9.21
CA TYR A 41 0.06 -0.03 -8.24
C TYR A 41 0.69 0.89 -7.19
N ALA A 42 1.17 2.07 -7.55
CA ALA A 42 1.63 3.06 -6.58
C ALA A 42 0.50 3.50 -5.62
N TYR A 43 -0.71 3.72 -6.14
CA TYR A 43 -1.92 3.92 -5.32
C TYR A 43 -2.15 2.77 -4.34
N LEU A 44 -2.07 1.51 -4.81
CA LEU A 44 -2.24 0.34 -3.96
C LEU A 44 -1.18 0.30 -2.86
N VAL A 45 0.08 0.62 -3.16
CA VAL A 45 1.13 0.71 -2.15
C VAL A 45 0.78 1.74 -1.08
N GLY A 46 0.33 2.94 -1.45
CA GLY A 46 -0.10 3.96 -0.48
C GLY A 46 -1.26 3.50 0.41
N LEU A 47 -2.23 2.81 -0.18
CA LEU A 47 -3.37 2.25 0.57
C LEU A 47 -2.94 1.14 1.54
N PHE A 48 -2.10 0.20 1.11
CA PHE A 48 -1.56 -0.85 1.99
C PHE A 48 -0.58 -0.29 3.04
N GLU A 49 0.09 0.80 2.73
CA GLU A 49 0.98 1.47 3.68
C GLU A 49 0.22 2.12 4.83
N GLY A 50 -0.97 2.67 4.58
CA GLY A 50 -1.92 3.06 5.63
C GLY A 50 -2.52 1.84 6.32
N ASP A 51 -3.55 1.24 5.71
CA ASP A 51 -4.42 0.23 6.35
C ASP A 51 -3.99 -1.23 6.18
N GLY A 52 -3.01 -1.51 5.30
CA GLY A 52 -2.54 -2.86 5.04
C GLY A 52 -1.49 -3.36 6.04
N PHE A 53 -0.99 -4.58 5.81
CA PHE A 53 0.11 -5.14 6.59
C PHE A 53 0.87 -6.24 5.84
N PHE A 54 2.13 -6.40 6.22
CA PHE A 54 2.99 -7.55 5.89
C PHE A 54 3.24 -8.34 7.16
N SER A 55 3.08 -9.66 7.13
CA SER A 55 3.28 -10.48 8.31
C SER A 55 3.84 -11.87 7.99
N VAL A 56 4.73 -12.33 8.88
CA VAL A 56 5.21 -13.71 8.93
C VAL A 56 4.92 -14.20 10.33
N THR A 57 3.94 -15.10 10.47
CA THR A 57 3.38 -15.53 11.75
C THR A 57 3.57 -17.03 11.98
N LYS A 58 3.74 -17.41 13.25
CA LYS A 58 3.89 -18.82 13.66
C LYS A 58 2.58 -19.59 13.45
N LYS A 59 2.68 -20.77 12.82
CA LYS A 59 1.59 -21.75 12.67
C LYS A 59 2.11 -23.14 13.04
N GLY A 60 2.04 -23.47 14.33
CA GLY A 60 2.70 -24.66 14.88
C GLY A 60 4.22 -24.54 14.72
N LYS A 61 4.85 -25.53 14.07
CA LYS A 61 6.28 -25.49 13.71
C LYS A 61 6.58 -24.67 12.44
N TYR A 62 5.56 -24.34 11.66
CA TYR A 62 5.68 -23.67 10.36
C TYR A 62 5.36 -22.17 10.44
N LEU A 63 5.51 -21.49 9.30
CA LEU A 63 5.18 -20.08 9.12
C LEU A 63 4.00 -19.86 8.17
N THR A 64 3.22 -18.82 8.44
CA THR A 64 2.25 -18.23 7.50
C THR A 64 2.76 -16.87 7.04
N TYR A 65 2.97 -16.74 5.74
CA TYR A 65 3.23 -15.45 5.08
C TYR A 65 1.89 -14.87 4.66
N GLU A 66 1.62 -13.62 5.05
CA GLU A 66 0.39 -12.94 4.70
C GLU A 66 0.64 -11.47 4.42
N VAL A 67 0.13 -11.03 3.27
CA VAL A 67 -0.13 -9.62 2.98
C VAL A 67 -1.63 -9.43 3.02
N GLY A 68 -2.10 -8.42 3.72
CA GLY A 68 -3.52 -8.21 3.90
C GLY A 68 -3.90 -6.77 4.15
N ILE A 69 -5.19 -6.51 4.02
CA ILE A 69 -5.86 -5.26 4.36
C ILE A 69 -7.25 -5.63 4.92
N GLU A 70 -7.64 -5.02 6.04
CA GLU A 70 -8.93 -5.24 6.71
C GLU A 70 -9.59 -3.87 6.93
N LEU A 71 -10.74 -3.65 6.29
CA LEU A 71 -11.46 -2.37 6.29
C LEU A 71 -12.88 -2.55 6.84
N SER A 72 -13.54 -1.44 7.17
CA SER A 72 -14.97 -1.42 7.48
C SER A 72 -15.79 -1.97 6.31
N ILE A 73 -16.95 -2.59 6.59
CA ILE A 73 -17.88 -3.06 5.55
C ILE A 73 -18.27 -1.98 4.53
N ARG A 74 -18.20 -0.70 4.91
CA ARG A 74 -18.39 0.46 4.01
C ARG A 74 -17.46 0.44 2.80
N ASP A 75 -16.30 -0.19 2.92
CA ASP A 75 -15.28 -0.32 1.88
C ASP A 75 -15.28 -1.70 1.18
N VAL A 76 -16.36 -2.48 1.28
CA VAL A 76 -16.47 -3.78 0.60
C VAL A 76 -16.22 -3.68 -0.91
N GLN A 77 -16.76 -2.65 -1.55
CA GLN A 77 -16.53 -2.42 -2.98
C GLN A 77 -15.06 -2.10 -3.30
N LEU A 78 -14.36 -1.38 -2.41
CA LEU A 78 -12.93 -1.11 -2.54
C LEU A 78 -12.14 -2.42 -2.46
N ILE A 79 -12.45 -3.30 -1.51
CA ILE A 79 -11.81 -4.62 -1.40
C ILE A 79 -11.98 -5.46 -2.68
N TYR A 80 -13.19 -5.50 -3.27
CA TYR A 80 -13.41 -6.19 -4.55
C TYR A 80 -12.63 -5.56 -5.71
N LYS A 81 -12.53 -4.22 -5.77
CA LYS A 81 -11.70 -3.54 -6.78
C LYS A 81 -10.22 -3.91 -6.63
N ILE A 82 -9.68 -3.88 -5.41
CA ILE A 82 -8.27 -4.28 -5.14
C ILE A 82 -8.04 -5.72 -5.59
N LYS A 83 -8.93 -6.66 -5.24
CA LYS A 83 -8.82 -8.05 -5.67
C LYS A 83 -8.83 -8.18 -7.19
N ASN A 84 -9.70 -7.45 -7.88
CA ASN A 84 -9.77 -7.49 -9.34
C ASN A 84 -8.49 -6.93 -9.98
N PHE A 85 -7.90 -5.87 -9.42
CA PHE A 85 -6.63 -5.32 -9.90
C PHE A 85 -5.44 -6.26 -9.65
N LEU A 86 -5.37 -6.90 -8.49
CA LEU A 86 -4.29 -7.82 -8.16
C LEU A 86 -4.44 -9.19 -8.84
N GLY A 87 -5.68 -9.59 -9.18
CA GLY A 87 -5.99 -10.92 -9.72
C GLY A 87 -5.85 -12.07 -8.70
N VAL A 88 -5.42 -11.76 -7.47
CA VAL A 88 -5.12 -12.74 -6.42
C VAL A 88 -5.70 -12.32 -5.07
N GLY A 89 -5.79 -13.28 -4.15
CA GLY A 89 -6.21 -13.06 -2.78
C GLY A 89 -7.61 -13.59 -2.46
N VAL A 90 -7.85 -13.79 -1.17
CA VAL A 90 -9.08 -14.32 -0.61
C VAL A 90 -9.79 -13.20 0.15
N ILE A 91 -11.07 -13.00 -0.15
CA ILE A 91 -11.92 -12.06 0.58
C ILE A 91 -12.58 -12.84 1.72
N SER A 92 -12.58 -12.25 2.91
CA SER A 92 -13.30 -12.80 4.07
C SER A 92 -13.99 -11.70 4.87
N PHE A 93 -15.15 -12.04 5.42
CA PHE A 93 -15.97 -11.15 6.24
C PHE A 93 -15.87 -11.55 7.70
N ARG A 94 -15.87 -10.55 8.58
CA ARG A 94 -15.84 -10.75 10.02
C ARG A 94 -16.82 -9.80 10.69
N LYS A 95 -17.77 -10.37 11.44
CA LYS A 95 -18.70 -9.62 12.27
C LYS A 95 -18.34 -9.80 13.74
N ARG A 96 -18.18 -8.70 14.48
CA ARG A 96 -18.07 -8.69 15.94
C ARG A 96 -19.03 -7.65 16.50
N LYS A 97 -20.05 -8.10 17.22
CA LYS A 97 -21.17 -7.26 17.68
C LYS A 97 -21.77 -6.49 16.49
N GLU A 98 -21.83 -5.17 16.58
CA GLU A 98 -22.35 -4.27 15.54
C GLU A 98 -21.31 -3.86 14.50
N VAL A 99 -20.04 -4.26 14.66
CA VAL A 99 -18.96 -3.91 13.73
C VAL A 99 -18.77 -5.05 12.73
N GLU A 100 -18.93 -4.72 11.46
CA GLU A 100 -18.65 -5.62 10.34
C GLU A 100 -17.43 -5.13 9.55
N MET A 101 -16.50 -6.05 9.32
CA MET A 101 -15.23 -5.82 8.64
C MET A 101 -15.12 -6.77 7.45
N VAL A 102 -14.43 -6.30 6.42
CA VAL A 102 -14.09 -7.05 5.21
C VAL A 102 -12.58 -7.04 5.05
N SER A 103 -12.00 -8.17 4.66
CA SER A 103 -10.55 -8.29 4.49
C SER A 103 -10.20 -8.96 3.18
N LEU A 104 -9.12 -8.51 2.56
CA LEU A 104 -8.42 -9.20 1.48
C LEU A 104 -7.10 -9.73 2.03
N ARG A 105 -6.85 -11.03 1.85
CA ARG A 105 -5.62 -11.69 2.32
C ARG A 105 -4.97 -12.51 1.22
N ILE A 106 -3.65 -12.39 1.08
CA ILE A 106 -2.84 -13.12 0.11
C ILE A 106 -1.81 -13.94 0.89
N ARG A 107 -1.98 -15.26 0.86
CA ARG A 107 -1.14 -16.22 1.60
C ARG A 107 -0.41 -17.23 0.73
N ASN A 108 -0.84 -17.38 -0.53
CA ASN A 108 -0.17 -18.28 -1.47
C ASN A 108 1.21 -17.70 -1.79
N LYS A 109 2.28 -18.47 -1.51
CA LYS A 109 3.67 -18.01 -1.65
C LYS A 109 4.03 -17.67 -3.10
N ASP A 110 3.51 -18.38 -4.08
CA ASP A 110 3.74 -18.08 -5.49
C ASP A 110 3.02 -16.80 -5.90
N HIS A 111 1.80 -16.57 -5.40
CA HIS A 111 1.10 -15.31 -5.65
C HIS A 111 1.84 -14.12 -5.01
N LEU A 112 2.35 -14.30 -3.79
CA LEU A 112 3.16 -13.30 -3.11
C LEU A 112 4.41 -12.97 -3.93
N LYS A 113 5.15 -13.99 -4.39
CA LYS A 113 6.38 -13.81 -5.17
C LYS A 113 6.14 -13.21 -6.55
N ASN A 114 5.09 -13.63 -7.25
CA ASN A 114 4.88 -13.30 -8.66
C ASN A 114 4.05 -12.03 -8.87
N PHE A 115 3.22 -11.63 -7.90
CA PHE A 115 2.35 -10.46 -8.03
C PHE A 115 2.63 -9.38 -6.99
N ILE A 116 2.93 -9.74 -5.74
CA ILE A 116 3.06 -8.75 -4.66
C ILE A 116 4.47 -8.17 -4.57
N LEU A 117 5.51 -9.02 -4.53
CA LEU A 117 6.89 -8.51 -4.46
C LEU A 117 7.23 -7.55 -5.63
N PRO A 118 6.87 -7.81 -6.89
CA PRO A 118 7.19 -6.90 -7.99
C PRO A 118 6.56 -5.51 -7.82
N ILE A 119 5.34 -5.42 -7.28
CA ILE A 119 4.65 -4.15 -7.04
C ILE A 119 5.42 -3.30 -6.02
N PHE A 120 5.76 -3.88 -4.87
CA PHE A 120 6.44 -3.17 -3.78
C PHE A 120 7.95 -2.97 -4.03
N ASP A 121 8.53 -3.70 -4.99
CA ASP A 121 9.88 -3.44 -5.50
C ASP A 121 9.92 -2.24 -6.45
N ILE A 122 8.93 -2.12 -7.35
CA ILE A 122 8.83 -0.99 -8.29
C ILE A 122 8.39 0.28 -7.55
N TYR A 123 7.49 0.14 -6.58
CA TYR A 123 6.95 1.23 -5.76
C TYR A 123 7.21 0.96 -4.27
N PRO A 124 8.42 1.28 -3.76
CA PRO A 124 8.71 1.16 -2.33
C PRO A 124 7.77 2.00 -1.45
N MET A 125 7.52 1.52 -0.23
CA MET A 125 6.84 2.31 0.80
C MET A 125 7.77 3.41 1.33
N PHE A 126 7.20 4.54 1.76
CA PHE A 126 8.00 5.69 2.20
C PHE A 126 8.31 5.72 3.69
N SER A 127 7.43 5.15 4.52
CA SER A 127 7.60 5.04 5.97
C SER A 127 8.42 3.83 6.37
N ASN A 128 8.68 3.70 7.67
CA ASN A 128 9.39 2.56 8.24
C ASN A 128 8.63 1.23 8.06
N LYS A 129 7.38 1.23 7.60
CA LYS A 129 6.67 0.00 7.18
C LYS A 129 7.38 -0.70 6.02
N GLN A 130 8.22 0.01 5.27
CA GLN A 130 9.15 -0.58 4.30
C GLN A 130 10.08 -1.62 4.92
N TYR A 131 10.49 -1.49 6.19
CA TYR A 131 11.27 -2.54 6.85
C TYR A 131 10.47 -3.84 7.03
N ASP A 132 9.14 -3.77 7.23
CA ASP A 132 8.31 -4.97 7.33
C ASP A 132 8.30 -5.70 5.98
N TYR A 133 8.16 -4.95 4.89
CA TYR A 133 8.21 -5.49 3.54
C TYR A 133 9.57 -6.12 3.24
N LEU A 134 10.68 -5.44 3.54
CA LEU A 134 12.03 -5.96 3.31
C LEU A 134 12.25 -7.27 4.06
N ARG A 135 11.91 -7.31 5.35
CA ARG A 135 12.00 -8.54 6.16
C ARG A 135 11.09 -9.65 5.63
N PHE A 136 9.87 -9.31 5.21
CA PHE A 136 8.92 -10.26 4.63
C PHE A 136 9.46 -10.86 3.32
N LYS A 137 9.97 -10.00 2.43
CA LYS A 137 10.56 -10.35 1.13
C LYS A 137 11.76 -11.27 1.33
N GLU A 138 12.70 -10.88 2.18
CA GLU A 138 13.91 -11.65 2.47
C GLU A 138 13.55 -13.06 2.97
N ALA A 139 12.73 -13.17 4.02
CA ALA A 139 12.33 -14.47 4.56
C ALA A 139 11.61 -15.35 3.52
N LEU A 140 10.75 -14.76 2.69
CA LEU A 140 10.00 -15.47 1.66
C LEU A 140 10.89 -15.98 0.51
N LEU A 141 11.88 -15.19 0.09
CA LEU A 141 12.81 -15.53 -0.98
C LEU A 141 13.89 -16.52 -0.51
N SER A 142 14.36 -16.38 0.73
CA SER A 142 15.27 -17.34 1.38
C SER A 142 14.61 -18.69 1.70
N GLY A 143 13.31 -18.82 1.46
CA GLY A 143 12.60 -20.09 1.60
C GLY A 143 12.37 -20.51 3.05
N ILE A 144 12.41 -19.57 4.00
CA ILE A 144 12.21 -19.87 5.42
C ILE A 144 10.81 -20.44 5.63
N ILE A 145 10.74 -21.67 6.15
CA ILE A 145 9.48 -22.39 6.39
C ILE A 145 9.23 -22.70 7.87
N TYR A 146 10.27 -22.91 8.66
CA TYR A 146 10.16 -23.22 10.08
C TYR A 146 10.29 -21.96 10.92
N TYR A 147 9.59 -21.94 12.05
CA TYR A 147 9.59 -20.78 12.94
C TYR A 147 10.95 -20.58 13.63
N GLU A 148 11.68 -21.65 13.91
CA GLU A 148 13.01 -21.61 14.55
C GLU A 148 14.08 -20.92 13.69
N ASP A 149 13.92 -20.98 12.36
CA ASP A 149 14.80 -20.33 11.38
C ASP A 149 14.48 -18.84 11.19
N LEU A 150 13.36 -18.35 11.74
CA LEU A 150 12.92 -16.98 11.53
C LEU A 150 13.62 -16.02 12.49
N VAL A 151 14.43 -15.12 11.94
CA VAL A 151 15.11 -14.08 12.71
C VAL A 151 14.10 -13.19 13.43
N LEU A 152 14.38 -12.90 14.71
CA LEU A 152 13.60 -11.98 15.52
C LEU A 152 13.58 -10.60 14.86
N TYR A 153 12.40 -9.99 14.80
CA TYR A 153 12.20 -8.74 14.08
C TYR A 153 11.45 -7.73 14.95
N SER A 154 12.01 -6.53 15.02
CA SER A 154 11.32 -5.32 15.44
C SER A 154 11.50 -4.28 14.34
N ARG A 155 10.44 -3.50 14.05
CA ARG A 155 10.51 -2.45 13.04
C ARG A 155 11.49 -1.38 13.50
N SER A 156 12.47 -1.05 12.65
CA SER A 156 13.40 0.03 12.92
C SER A 156 12.66 1.37 13.02
N ILE A 157 13.11 2.22 13.95
CA ILE A 157 12.63 3.60 14.10
C ILE A 157 13.40 4.58 13.21
N VAL A 158 14.54 4.16 12.63
CA VAL A 158 15.36 5.00 11.76
C VAL A 158 14.64 5.23 10.44
N PRO A 159 14.40 6.49 10.03
CA PRO A 159 13.76 6.79 8.76
C PRO A 159 14.60 6.33 7.55
N LEU A 160 13.93 5.73 6.57
CA LEU A 160 14.55 5.33 5.29
C LEU A 160 14.64 6.45 4.27
N ASN A 161 13.83 7.49 4.43
CA ASN A 161 13.64 8.55 3.47
C ASN A 161 13.72 9.92 4.15
N THR A 162 14.00 10.95 3.35
CA THR A 162 13.85 12.35 3.77
C THR A 162 12.61 12.96 3.11
N VAL A 163 12.24 14.17 3.55
CA VAL A 163 11.15 14.93 2.92
C VAL A 163 11.41 15.14 1.42
N GLU A 164 12.65 15.43 1.05
CA GLU A 164 13.08 15.65 -0.34
C GLU A 164 13.01 14.37 -1.17
N THR A 165 13.48 13.23 -0.65
CA THR A 165 13.44 11.97 -1.43
C THR A 165 12.00 11.51 -1.67
N ILE A 166 11.10 11.70 -0.69
CA ILE A 166 9.67 11.38 -0.84
C ILE A 166 9.03 12.30 -1.88
N THR A 167 9.17 13.63 -1.71
CA THR A 167 8.49 14.61 -2.58
C THR A 167 8.96 14.57 -4.03
N ASN A 168 10.20 14.12 -4.29
CA ASN A 168 10.76 13.97 -5.63
C ASN A 168 10.46 12.61 -6.29
N ALA A 169 9.90 11.64 -5.56
CA ALA A 169 9.58 10.34 -6.15
C ALA A 169 8.49 10.48 -7.23
N SER A 170 8.75 9.92 -8.41
CA SER A 170 7.88 10.08 -9.60
C SER A 170 6.46 9.56 -9.39
N TYR A 171 6.27 8.61 -8.47
CA TYR A 171 4.99 8.00 -8.14
C TYR A 171 4.34 8.56 -6.86
N PHE A 172 4.96 9.56 -6.21
CA PHE A 172 4.49 10.10 -4.92
C PHE A 172 3.05 10.62 -5.01
N SER A 173 2.66 11.28 -6.10
CA SER A 173 1.30 11.79 -6.28
C SER A 173 0.25 10.66 -6.35
N ALA A 174 0.57 9.54 -7.00
CA ALA A 174 -0.32 8.38 -7.08
C ALA A 174 -0.40 7.64 -5.74
N TRP A 175 0.75 7.43 -5.10
CA TRP A 175 0.86 6.88 -3.75
C TRP A 175 0.06 7.71 -2.74
N LEU A 176 0.15 9.04 -2.80
CA LEU A 176 -0.53 9.93 -1.87
C LEU A 176 -2.05 9.84 -1.97
N VAL A 177 -2.61 9.59 -3.16
CA VAL A 177 -4.05 9.33 -3.28
C VAL A 177 -4.46 8.05 -2.53
N GLY A 178 -3.65 6.99 -2.62
CA GLY A 178 -3.88 5.75 -1.89
C GLY A 178 -3.72 5.93 -0.37
N PHE A 179 -2.72 6.70 0.03
CA PHE A 179 -2.51 7.02 1.44
C PHE A 179 -3.63 7.91 2.01
N ILE A 180 -4.19 8.84 1.21
CA ILE A 180 -5.38 9.61 1.59
C ILE A 180 -6.63 8.72 1.69
N GLU A 181 -6.78 7.72 0.81
CA GLU A 181 -7.89 6.75 0.92
C GLU A 181 -7.91 6.06 2.29
N ALA A 182 -6.72 5.67 2.80
CA ALA A 182 -6.57 5.07 4.13
C ALA A 182 -6.68 6.11 5.27
N GLU A 183 -5.76 7.08 5.31
CA GLU A 183 -5.47 7.89 6.50
C GLU A 183 -6.05 9.31 6.43
N GLY A 184 -6.47 9.76 5.25
CA GLY A 184 -7.04 11.10 5.08
C GLY A 184 -8.45 11.20 5.68
N CYS A 185 -8.89 12.40 6.04
CA CYS A 185 -10.25 12.64 6.50
C CYS A 185 -10.75 13.98 5.94
N PHE A 186 -11.93 13.96 5.33
CA PHE A 186 -12.65 15.16 4.91
C PHE A 186 -13.83 15.36 5.85
N SER A 187 -13.95 16.55 6.44
CA SER A 187 -15.06 16.82 7.35
C SER A 187 -15.59 18.23 7.21
N THR A 188 -16.88 18.38 7.48
CA THR A 188 -17.52 19.68 7.69
C THR A 188 -18.17 19.68 9.06
N TYR A 189 -17.94 20.72 9.85
CA TYR A 189 -18.50 20.84 11.20
C TYR A 189 -18.73 22.31 11.57
N LYS A 190 -19.60 22.55 12.55
CA LYS A 190 -19.84 23.89 13.11
C LYS A 190 -19.29 23.92 14.53
N ASN A 191 -18.56 24.97 14.87
CA ASN A 191 -18.34 25.34 16.27
C ASN A 191 -19.46 26.33 16.65
N ASN A 192 -20.12 26.23 17.80
CA ASN A 192 -21.09 27.17 18.38
C ASN A 192 -21.47 28.40 17.51
N ASP A 193 -22.65 28.39 16.88
CA ASP A 193 -23.23 29.44 16.00
C ASP A 193 -22.32 30.01 14.89
N SER A 194 -21.14 29.43 14.65
CA SER A 194 -20.24 29.84 13.58
C SER A 194 -20.60 29.19 12.24
N TYR A 195 -20.10 29.81 11.17
CA TYR A 195 -20.15 29.26 9.83
C TYR A 195 -19.49 27.87 9.78
N PRO A 196 -19.99 26.95 8.93
CA PRO A 196 -19.41 25.63 8.79
C PRO A 196 -17.94 25.71 8.38
N ILE A 197 -17.10 24.95 9.06
CA ILE A 197 -15.67 24.79 8.82
C ILE A 197 -15.49 23.51 8.00
N ALA A 198 -14.83 23.62 6.84
CA ALA A 198 -14.32 22.47 6.12
C ALA A 198 -12.90 22.15 6.61
N SER A 199 -12.59 20.87 6.84
CA SER A 199 -11.25 20.42 7.18
C SER A 199 -10.78 19.25 6.32
N PHE A 200 -9.48 19.23 6.09
CA PHE A 200 -8.75 18.04 5.70
C PHE A 200 -7.74 17.70 6.80
N ASP A 201 -7.76 16.44 7.23
CA ASP A 201 -6.89 15.91 8.26
C ASP A 201 -6.17 14.66 7.74
N ILE A 202 -4.90 14.48 8.08
CA ILE A 202 -4.16 13.24 7.84
C ILE A 202 -3.16 13.01 8.96
N SER A 203 -2.96 11.75 9.35
CA SER A 203 -2.05 11.41 10.45
C SER A 203 -1.31 10.11 10.22
N GLN A 204 -0.16 9.96 10.87
CA GLN A 204 0.57 8.69 10.88
C GLN A 204 1.43 8.54 12.13
N THR A 205 1.36 7.37 12.76
CA THR A 205 2.17 7.01 13.93
C THR A 205 3.63 6.79 13.53
N ASN A 206 4.56 7.42 14.25
CA ASN A 206 5.97 7.51 13.88
C ASN A 206 6.19 8.10 12.46
N GLY A 207 5.29 9.01 12.05
CA GLY A 207 5.17 9.48 10.67
C GLY A 207 5.67 10.90 10.40
N ASP A 208 6.52 11.49 11.24
CA ASP A 208 6.87 12.91 11.13
C ASP A 208 7.40 13.31 9.73
N ILE A 209 8.30 12.50 9.16
CA ILE A 209 8.86 12.76 7.84
C ILE A 209 7.81 12.64 6.73
N ILE A 210 6.93 11.62 6.78
CA ILE A 210 5.93 11.43 5.74
C ILE A 210 4.85 12.51 5.80
N ILE A 211 4.43 12.91 7.00
CA ILE A 211 3.46 13.99 7.21
C ILE A 211 4.08 15.34 6.83
N SER A 212 5.36 15.57 7.13
CA SER A 212 6.10 16.76 6.70
C SER A 212 6.29 16.81 5.18
N ALA A 213 6.50 15.67 4.52
CA ALA A 213 6.55 15.58 3.06
C ALA A 213 5.21 15.94 2.43
N ILE A 214 4.10 15.44 2.97
CA ILE A 214 2.74 15.79 2.51
C ILE A 214 2.46 17.28 2.72
N LYS A 215 2.81 17.82 3.90
CA LYS A 215 2.71 19.26 4.20
C LYS A 215 3.44 20.10 3.16
N LYS A 216 4.71 19.76 2.86
CA LYS A 216 5.53 20.46 1.86
C LYS A 216 4.92 20.35 0.47
N TYR A 217 4.54 19.14 0.04
CA TYR A 217 4.01 18.87 -1.29
C TYR A 217 2.70 19.60 -1.57
N LEU A 218 1.78 19.62 -0.60
CA LEU A 218 0.47 20.30 -0.72
C LEU A 218 0.54 21.79 -0.35
N SER A 219 1.75 22.33 -0.09
CA SER A 219 1.98 23.73 0.24
C SER A 219 1.18 24.22 1.46
N PHE A 220 1.13 23.39 2.52
CA PHE A 220 0.47 23.76 3.77
C PHE A 220 1.44 24.48 4.72
N THR A 221 0.94 25.50 5.40
CA THR A 221 1.70 26.28 6.39
C THR A 221 1.45 25.82 7.81
N THR A 222 0.34 25.12 8.09
CA THR A 222 0.00 24.64 9.44
C THR A 222 1.11 23.78 10.04
N ALA A 223 1.35 23.93 11.34
CA ALA A 223 2.29 23.09 12.07
C ALA A 223 1.81 21.63 12.10
N VAL A 224 2.75 20.69 12.04
CA VAL A 224 2.47 19.28 12.32
C VAL A 224 2.38 19.14 13.84
N TYR A 225 1.30 18.58 14.34
CA TYR A 225 1.11 18.32 15.76
C TYR A 225 1.54 16.88 16.08
N LEU A 226 2.43 16.73 17.06
CA LEU A 226 2.83 15.42 17.57
C LEU A 226 2.12 15.14 18.90
N ASP A 227 1.37 14.04 18.96
CA ASP A 227 0.70 13.65 20.21
C ASP A 227 1.55 12.76 21.12
N LYS A 228 1.01 12.44 22.30
CA LYS A 228 1.69 11.63 23.33
C LYS A 228 1.98 10.19 22.89
N THR A 229 1.38 9.72 21.81
CA THR A 229 1.57 8.37 21.23
C THR A 229 2.53 8.37 20.04
N ASN A 230 3.26 9.47 19.83
CA ASN A 230 4.13 9.70 18.68
C ASN A 230 3.37 9.66 17.34
N ASN A 231 2.10 10.08 17.33
CA ASN A 231 1.31 10.23 16.11
C ASN A 231 1.41 11.66 15.59
N SER A 232 1.96 11.81 14.39
CA SER A 232 2.10 13.08 13.69
C SER A 232 0.79 13.39 12.96
N LYS A 233 0.17 14.52 13.27
CA LYS A 233 -1.13 14.94 12.77
C LYS A 233 -1.03 16.26 12.02
N LEU A 234 -1.64 16.31 10.85
CA LEU A 234 -1.70 17.50 10.01
C LEU A 234 -3.17 17.80 9.71
N LYS A 235 -3.65 18.94 10.23
CA LYS A 235 -5.00 19.45 10.02
C LYS A 235 -4.96 20.77 9.30
N VAL A 236 -5.78 20.95 8.27
CA VAL A 236 -5.94 22.22 7.57
C VAL A 236 -7.41 22.60 7.43
N THR A 237 -7.71 23.89 7.58
CA THR A 237 -9.07 24.45 7.50
C THR A 237 -9.16 25.75 6.70
N SER A 238 -8.01 26.32 6.29
CA SER A 238 -8.01 27.57 5.51
C SER A 238 -8.48 27.33 4.09
N ALA A 239 -9.17 28.31 3.49
CA ALA A 239 -9.67 28.21 2.12
C ALA A 239 -8.58 27.84 1.12
N ARG A 240 -7.38 28.44 1.24
CA ARG A 240 -6.21 28.12 0.40
C ARG A 240 -5.77 26.66 0.55
N SER A 241 -5.69 26.14 1.77
CA SER A 241 -5.27 24.76 1.99
C SER A 241 -6.30 23.76 1.46
N ILE A 242 -7.60 24.03 1.65
CA ILE A 242 -8.67 23.21 1.09
C ILE A 242 -8.64 23.23 -0.44
N GLU A 243 -8.45 24.41 -1.04
CA GLU A 243 -8.29 24.56 -2.50
C GLU A 243 -7.08 23.75 -3.03
N ASN A 244 -5.95 23.76 -2.30
CA ASN A 244 -4.78 22.96 -2.67
C ASN A 244 -5.09 21.46 -2.70
N VAL A 245 -5.84 20.94 -1.72
CA VAL A 245 -6.25 19.52 -1.69
C VAL A 245 -7.14 19.18 -2.88
N ILE A 246 -8.14 20.03 -3.15
CA ILE A 246 -9.06 19.85 -4.29
C ILE A 246 -8.28 19.85 -5.61
N LYS A 247 -7.40 20.84 -5.81
CA LYS A 247 -6.55 20.93 -7.02
C LYS A 247 -5.65 19.71 -7.17
N PHE A 248 -5.07 19.22 -6.07
CA PHE A 248 -4.27 18.00 -6.07
C PHE A 248 -5.09 16.79 -6.51
N LEU A 249 -6.22 16.49 -5.86
CA LEU A 249 -7.05 15.32 -6.20
C LEU A 249 -7.68 15.41 -7.59
N ALA A 250 -7.97 16.62 -8.07
CA ALA A 250 -8.45 16.85 -9.43
C ALA A 250 -7.39 16.48 -10.48
N LYS A 251 -6.13 16.85 -10.25
CA LYS A 251 -5.00 16.63 -11.18
C LYS A 251 -4.24 15.32 -10.97
N ALA A 252 -4.45 14.64 -9.85
CA ALA A 252 -3.74 13.40 -9.52
C ALA A 252 -3.97 12.33 -10.61
N PRO A 253 -2.95 11.49 -10.89
CA PRO A 253 -2.97 10.51 -11.99
C PRO A 253 -3.96 9.35 -11.74
N VAL A 254 -4.42 9.20 -10.51
CA VAL A 254 -5.37 8.18 -10.04
C VAL A 254 -6.40 8.84 -9.14
N LYS A 255 -7.50 8.14 -8.84
CA LYS A 255 -8.64 8.68 -8.07
C LYS A 255 -8.90 7.82 -6.83
N LEU A 256 -9.53 8.43 -5.82
CA LEU A 256 -10.15 7.69 -4.72
C LEU A 256 -11.22 6.73 -5.27
N LEU A 257 -11.30 5.53 -4.71
CA LEU A 257 -12.09 4.40 -5.18
C LEU A 257 -13.08 3.86 -4.14
N GLY A 258 -12.87 4.13 -2.85
CA GLY A 258 -13.67 3.60 -1.74
C GLY A 258 -14.58 4.63 -1.09
N ASN A 259 -14.87 4.40 0.19
CA ASN A 259 -15.69 5.27 1.02
C ASN A 259 -15.05 6.65 1.22
N LYS A 260 -13.71 6.79 1.12
CA LYS A 260 -13.06 8.11 1.15
C LYS A 260 -13.51 8.98 -0.01
N ARG A 261 -13.76 8.39 -1.19
CA ARG A 261 -14.31 9.12 -2.34
C ARG A 261 -15.69 9.69 -2.02
N LEU A 262 -16.56 8.90 -1.38
CA LEU A 262 -17.88 9.38 -0.97
C LEU A 262 -17.75 10.52 0.05
N GLN A 263 -16.86 10.36 1.04
CA GLN A 263 -16.55 11.41 2.02
C GLN A 263 -16.03 12.71 1.38
N TYR A 264 -15.27 12.60 0.28
CA TYR A 264 -14.74 13.75 -0.45
C TYR A 264 -15.81 14.49 -1.29
N LEU A 265 -16.84 13.78 -1.74
CA LEU A 265 -17.90 14.34 -2.60
C LEU A 265 -19.07 14.97 -1.82
N LEU A 266 -19.21 14.65 -0.54
CA LEU A 266 -20.25 15.12 0.38
C LEU A 266 -19.74 16.30 1.21
#